data_AF-A0A2M7UTQ0-F1
#
_entry.id   AF-A0A2M7UTQ0-F1
#
_cell.length_a   1.000
_cell.length_b   1.000
_cell.length_c   1.000
_cell.angle_alpha   90.00
_cell.angle_beta   90.00
_cell.angle_gamma   90.00
#
_symmetry.space_group_name_H-M   'P 1'
#
loop_
_entity.id
_entity.type
_entity.pdbx_description
1 polymer ?
#
loop_
_entity_poly.entity_id
_entity_poly.type
_entity_poly.pdbx_seq_one_letter_code
_entity_poly.pdbx_strand_id
1 'polypeptide(L)' 'MRNGATQEELANAVGVTRQTIIAIEKGNYTPSVLLALKIARHFQQPVEKIFTLV' A
#
# COMPACT_ATOMS: atom_id res chain seq x y z
N MET A 1 -2.80 11.32 2.11
CA MET A 1 -4.10 10.83 1.58
C MET A 1 -5.24 11.42 2.42
N ARG A 2 -5.92 12.48 1.95
CA ARG A 2 -7.04 13.14 2.65
C ARG A 2 -8.23 13.21 1.70
N ASN A 3 -9.01 12.14 1.60
CA ASN A 3 -10.41 12.09 1.17
C ASN A 3 -10.86 10.63 1.34
N GLY A 4 -12.02 10.41 1.96
CA GLY A 4 -12.48 9.15 2.58
C GLY A 4 -12.60 7.90 1.70
N ALA A 5 -12.12 7.97 0.46
CA ALA A 5 -12.04 6.91 -0.54
C ALA A 5 -10.67 6.18 -0.53
N THR A 6 -9.55 6.86 -0.30
CA THR A 6 -8.27 6.36 -0.85
C THR A 6 -7.60 5.18 -0.13
N GLN A 7 -7.72 5.04 1.20
CA GLN A 7 -7.07 3.94 1.95
C GLN A 7 -7.93 2.68 2.00
N GLU A 8 -9.25 2.85 2.18
CA GLU A 8 -10.20 1.75 2.20
C GLU A 8 -10.31 1.13 0.79
N GLU A 9 -10.36 1.96 -0.26
CA GLU A 9 -10.33 1.47 -1.64
C GLU A 9 -9.02 0.76 -1.98
N LEU A 10 -7.87 1.32 -1.58
CA LEU A 10 -6.59 0.65 -1.79
C LEU A 10 -6.55 -0.68 -1.05
N ALA A 11 -7.01 -0.71 0.21
CA ALA A 11 -7.07 -1.92 1.02
C ALA A 11 -7.93 -3.00 0.34
N ASN A 12 -9.12 -2.63 -0.11
CA ASN A 12 -10.02 -3.51 -0.86
C ASN A 12 -9.40 -3.98 -2.18
N ALA A 13 -8.74 -3.09 -2.93
CA ALA A 13 -8.13 -3.41 -4.21
C ALA A 13 -6.95 -4.39 -4.09
N VAL A 14 -6.18 -4.34 -2.99
CA VAL A 14 -5.03 -5.22 -2.78
C VAL A 14 -5.33 -6.42 -1.86
N GLY A 15 -6.54 -6.46 -1.29
CA GLY A 15 -7.06 -7.56 -0.47
C GLY A 15 -6.48 -7.58 0.94
N VAL A 16 -6.36 -6.41 1.57
CA VAL A 16 -5.92 -6.25 2.97
C VAL A 16 -6.90 -5.37 3.73
N THR A 17 -6.73 -5.26 5.05
CA THR A 17 -7.53 -4.32 5.84
C THR A 17 -7.00 -2.90 5.69
N ARG A 18 -7.87 -1.90 5.89
CA ARG A 18 -7.43 -0.50 5.97
C ARG A 18 -6.36 -0.27 7.02
N GLN A 19 -6.40 -0.99 8.15
CA GLN A 19 -5.36 -0.92 9.18
C GLN A 19 -3.99 -1.36 8.66
N THR A 20 -3.94 -2.36 7.79
CA THR A 20 -2.69 -2.78 7.12
C THR A 20 -2.12 -1.64 6.29
N ILE A 21 -2.94 -0.95 5.48
CA ILE A 21 -2.49 0.21 4.70
C ILE A 21 -1.98 1.33 5.61
N ILE A 22 -2.69 1.64 6.70
CA ILE A 22 -2.26 2.66 7.67
C ILE A 22 -0.91 2.27 8.33
N ALA A 23 -0.71 1.00 8.66
CA ALA A 23 0.54 0.53 9.26
C ALA A 23 1.72 0.66 8.29
N ILE A 24 1.50 0.39 7.00
CA ILE A 24 2.50 0.59 5.94
C ILE A 24 2.85 2.08 5.81
N GLU A 25 1.85 2.95 5.70
CA GLU A 25 2.08 4.40 5.53
C GLU A 25 2.81 5.03 6.73
N LYS A 26 2.61 4.48 7.93
CA LYS A 26 3.33 4.91 9.14
C LYS A 26 4.74 4.31 9.26
N GLY A 27 5.12 3.37 8.38
CA GLY A 27 6.40 2.64 8.47
C GLY A 27 6.43 1.60 9.60
N ASN A 28 5.31 1.30 10.23
CA ASN A 28 5.22 0.34 11.34
C ASN A 28 5.09 -1.10 10.85
N TYR A 29 4.90 -1.31 9.55
CA TYR A 29 4.76 -2.62 8.94
C TYR A 29 5.41 -2.63 7.56
N THR A 30 6.39 -3.52 7.39
CA THR A 30 6.98 -3.81 6.08
C THR A 30 6.04 -4.76 5.33
N PRO A 31 5.49 -4.35 4.16
CA PRO A 31 4.64 -5.23 3.36
C PRO A 31 5.45 -6.42 2.83
N SER A 32 4.77 -7.56 2.63
CA SER A 32 5.35 -8.65 1.86
C SER A 32 5.62 -8.22 0.41
N VAL A 33 6.54 -8.92 -0.27
CA VAL A 33 6.83 -8.66 -1.70
C VAL A 33 5.55 -8.70 -2.54
N LEU A 34 4.67 -9.67 -2.29
CA LEU A 34 3.38 -9.78 -2.99
C LEU A 34 2.51 -8.54 -2.78
N LEU A 35 2.42 -8.04 -1.54
CA LEU A 35 1.61 -6.87 -1.23
C LEU A 35 2.20 -5.59 -1.85
N ALA A 36 3.53 -5.42 -1.77
CA ALA A 36 4.22 -4.31 -2.42
C ALA A 36 3.97 -4.29 -3.94
N LEU A 37 4.06 -5.45 -4.60
CA LEU A 37 3.77 -5.59 -6.03
C LEU A 37 2.31 -5.31 -6.38
N LYS A 38 1.35 -5.73 -5.55
CA LYS A 38 -0.08 -5.41 -5.74
C LYS A 38 -0.33 -3.90 -5.65
N ILE A 39 0.25 -3.24 -4.65
CA ILE A 39 0.17 -1.79 -4.48
C ILE A 39 0.78 -1.07 -5.68
N ALA A 40 1.97 -1.50 -6.13
CA ALA A 40 2.63 -0.96 -7.31
C ALA A 40 1.78 -1.07 -8.58
N ARG A 41 1.15 -2.23 -8.81
CA ARG A 41 0.21 -2.42 -9.93
C ARG A 41 -1.01 -1.53 -9.84
N HIS A 42 -1.57 -1.34 -8.64
CA HIS A 42 -2.73 -0.47 -8.44
C HIS A 42 -2.43 0.98 -8.87
N PHE A 43 -1.24 1.48 -8.54
CA PHE A 43 -0.79 2.83 -8.92
C PHE A 43 -0.19 2.92 -10.33
N GLN A 44 -0.06 1.80 -11.05
CA GLN A 44 0.62 1.71 -12.34
C GLN A 44 2.04 2.31 -12.29
N GLN A 45 2.75 2.07 -11.19
CA GLN A 45 4.13 2.51 -10.99
C GLN A 45 5.04 1.30 -10.71
N PRO A 46 6.33 1.40 -11.02
CA PRO A 46 7.32 0.45 -10.53
C PRO A 46 7.36 0.41 -9.00
N VAL A 47 7.70 -0.75 -8.41
CA VAL A 47 7.67 -0.93 -6.95
C VAL A 47 8.68 -0.03 -6.24
N GLU A 48 9.83 0.21 -6.88
CA GLU A 48 10.91 1.09 -6.41
C GLU A 48 10.54 2.57 -6.39
N LYS A 49 9.45 2.97 -7.06
CA LYS A 49 8.91 4.34 -6.97
C LYS A 49 8.01 4.54 -5.74
N ILE A 50 7.59 3.45 -5.10
CA ILE A 50 6.66 3.48 -3.96
C ILE A 50 7.37 3.05 -2.68
N PHE A 51 8.26 2.05 -2.77
CA PHE A 51 8.96 1.48 -1.64
C PHE A 51 10.48 1.58 -1.83
N THR A 52 11.18 1.87 -0.74
CA THR A 52 12.64 1.82 -0.67
C THR A 52 13.06 0.90 0.47
N LEU A 53 14.26 0.35 0.37
CA LEU A 53 14.94 -0.20 1.54
C LEU A 53 15.42 0.97 2.39
N VAL A 54 15.19 0.88 3.70
CA VAL A 54 15.72 1.79 4.72
C VAL A 54 16.81 1.08 5.51
#